data_AF-A0A2W5B5S7-F1
#
_entry.id   AF-A0A2W5B5S7-F1
#
_cell.length_a   1.000
_cell.length_b   1.000
_cell.length_c   1.000
_cell.angle_alpha   90.00
_cell.angle_beta   90.00
_cell.angle_gamma   90.00
#
_symmetry.space_group_name_H-M   'P 1'
#
loop_
_entity.id
_entity.type
_entity.pdbx_description
1 polymer ?
#
loop_
_entity_poly.entity_id
_entity_poly.type
_entity_poly.pdbx_seq_one_letter_code
_entity_poly.pdbx_strand_id
1 'polypeptide(L)'
;VLELRELLEFLQDMRHSAGVGKPELFIETKHPHLRSLQVEAEMHRQLEAAGLAGGEGIYLISFDSWSLWRSRRINPQVERIQLRRKHHPPARPLLRGSGIARHAGWSIEQAMASLRGERRGVPADYIWTVDQAEQLRWIAQRGARWVATNYPGEAADWLRNSADGGAGLA
;
A
#
# COMPACT_ATOMS: atom_id res chain seq x y z
N VAL A 1 17.97 -10.83 10.72
CA VAL A 1 16.64 -10.21 10.57
C VAL A 1 16.87 -8.73 10.48
N LEU A 2 16.30 -8.04 9.49
CA LEU A 2 16.41 -6.59 9.35
C LEU A 2 15.36 -5.93 10.25
N GLU A 3 15.78 -4.98 11.09
CA GLU A 3 14.88 -4.21 11.95
C GLU A 3 14.35 -2.96 11.23
N LEU A 4 13.21 -2.42 11.68
CA LEU A 4 12.62 -1.22 11.06
C LEU A 4 13.60 -0.04 11.06
N ARG A 5 14.31 0.22 12.16
CA ARG A 5 15.33 1.28 12.24
C ARG A 5 16.37 1.19 11.13
N GLU A 6 16.86 -0.02 10.85
CA GLU A 6 17.90 -0.29 9.86
C GLU A 6 17.35 -0.07 8.45
N LEU A 7 16.10 -0.50 8.21
CA LEU A 7 15.40 -0.23 6.96
C LEU A 7 15.17 1.27 6.72
N LEU A 8 14.89 2.05 7.75
CA LEU A 8 14.71 3.51 7.64
C LEU A 8 16.02 4.23 7.33
N GLU A 9 17.15 3.75 7.86
CA GLU A 9 18.49 4.23 7.49
C GLU A 9 18.75 3.96 6.00
N PHE A 10 18.56 2.71 5.54
CA PHE A 10 18.71 2.36 4.12
C PHE A 10 17.79 3.19 3.21
N LEU A 11 16.54 3.42 3.62
CA LEU A 11 15.60 4.24 2.86
C LEU A 11 16.12 5.67 2.68
N GLN A 12 16.71 6.26 3.72
CA GLN A 12 17.28 7.61 3.64
C GLN A 12 18.48 7.65 2.71
N ASP A 13 19.42 6.71 2.82
CA ASP A 13 20.57 6.61 1.94
C ASP A 13 20.15 6.50 0.46
N MET A 14 19.13 5.67 0.19
CA MET A 14 18.55 5.56 -1.14
C MET A 14 17.88 6.86 -1.59
N ARG A 15 17.14 7.55 -0.71
CA ARG A 15 16.50 8.83 -1.05
C ARG A 15 17.50 9.96 -1.30
N HIS A 16 18.64 9.95 -0.62
CA HIS A 16 19.72 10.93 -0.84
C HIS A 16 20.43 10.68 -2.18
N SER A 17 20.57 9.43 -2.58
CA SER A 17 21.25 9.03 -3.81
C SER A 17 20.33 8.97 -5.04
N ALA A 18 19.01 8.95 -4.82
CA ALA A 18 18.02 8.85 -5.89
C ALA A 18 18.00 10.12 -6.75
N GLY A 19 18.09 9.94 -8.07
CA GLY A 19 17.79 10.97 -9.06
C GLY A 19 16.27 11.19 -9.18
N VAL A 20 15.70 10.78 -10.32
CA VAL A 20 14.24 10.84 -10.51
C VAL A 20 13.55 9.70 -9.76
N GLY A 21 12.57 10.05 -8.91
CA GLY A 21 11.75 9.08 -8.17
C GLY A 21 12.37 8.66 -6.85
N LYS A 22 11.90 9.23 -5.74
CA LYS A 22 12.31 8.81 -4.40
C LYS A 22 11.59 7.51 -4.02
N PRO A 23 12.27 6.52 -3.42
CA PRO A 23 11.60 5.32 -2.97
C PRO A 23 10.56 5.63 -1.88
N GLU A 24 9.40 4.99 -2.00
CA GLU A 24 8.31 5.00 -1.03
C GLU A 24 8.36 3.71 -0.20
N LEU A 25 7.94 3.78 1.06
CA LEU A 25 7.91 2.64 1.99
C LEU A 25 6.48 2.35 2.45
N PHE A 26 6.08 1.09 2.30
CA PHE A 26 4.80 0.56 2.78
C PHE A 26 5.04 -0.33 4.00
N ILE A 27 4.51 0.06 5.15
CA ILE A 27 4.68 -0.65 6.43
C ILE A 27 3.35 -1.33 6.76
N GLU A 28 3.33 -2.65 6.85
CA GLU A 28 2.15 -3.38 7.33
C GLU A 28 2.24 -3.67 8.83
N THR A 29 1.20 -3.27 9.57
CA THR A 29 1.05 -3.67 10.98
C THR A 29 0.18 -4.91 11.11
N LYS A 30 0.67 -5.93 11.82
CA LYS A 30 -0.09 -7.14 12.20
C LYS A 30 -0.44 -7.09 13.69
N HIS A 31 -1.62 -7.60 14.08
CA HIS A 31 -2.11 -7.50 15.47
C HIS A 31 -2.48 -8.86 16.04
N PRO A 32 -1.51 -9.68 16.46
CA PRO A 32 -1.76 -10.85 17.29
C PRO A 32 -1.99 -10.40 18.76
N HIS A 33 -3.19 -9.89 19.03
CA HIS A 33 -3.92 -9.80 20.31
C HIS A 33 -3.27 -9.42 21.67
N LEU A 34 -1.98 -9.10 21.81
CA LEU A 34 -1.41 -8.61 23.09
C LEU A 34 -0.55 -7.34 22.98
N ARG A 35 0.31 -7.22 21.95
CA ARG A 35 1.15 -6.02 21.73
C ARG A 35 0.55 -5.00 20.76
N SER A 36 -0.68 -5.25 20.28
CA SER A 36 -1.33 -4.49 19.22
C SER A 36 -1.50 -2.99 19.49
N LEU A 37 -1.45 -2.55 20.74
CA LEU A 37 -1.59 -1.13 21.10
C LEU A 37 -0.26 -0.34 21.06
N GLN A 38 0.88 -1.03 21.05
CA GLN A 38 2.20 -0.38 21.11
C GLN A 38 2.88 -0.33 19.75
N VAL A 39 2.48 -1.17 18.79
CA VAL A 39 3.14 -1.27 17.48
C VAL A 39 3.09 0.06 16.73
N GLU A 40 1.94 0.74 16.69
CA GLU A 40 1.86 2.04 16.01
C GLU A 40 2.72 3.10 16.71
N ALA A 41 2.71 3.12 18.05
CA ALA A 41 3.49 4.08 18.83
C ALA A 41 4.99 3.89 18.61
N GLU A 42 5.46 2.64 18.62
CA GLU A 42 6.86 2.30 18.39
C GLU A 42 7.28 2.59 16.94
N MET A 43 6.44 2.27 15.96
CA MET A 43 6.68 2.63 14.56
C MET A 43 6.88 4.14 14.41
N HIS A 44 5.99 4.95 15.00
CA HIS A 44 6.09 6.41 14.93
C HIS A 44 7.30 6.95 15.67
N ARG A 45 7.67 6.39 16.84
CA ARG A 45 8.89 6.75 17.56
C ARG A 45 10.14 6.52 16.70
N GLN A 46 10.19 5.43 15.93
CA GLN A 46 11.30 5.15 15.03
C GLN A 46 11.31 6.08 13.80
N LEU A 47 10.14 6.43 13.25
CA LEU A 47 10.05 7.44 12.20
C LEU A 47 10.52 8.82 12.69
N GLU A 48 10.15 9.23 13.90
CA GLU A 48 10.63 10.46 14.52
C GLU A 48 12.14 10.46 14.70
N ALA A 49 12.71 9.39 15.26
CA ALA A 49 14.15 9.24 15.42
C ALA A 49 14.91 9.28 14.08
N ALA A 50 14.29 8.77 13.01
CA ALA A 50 14.83 8.81 11.66
C ALA A 50 14.57 10.13 10.92
N GLY A 51 13.91 11.12 11.51
CA GLY A 51 13.56 12.38 10.83
C GLY A 51 12.48 12.24 9.74
N LEU A 52 11.75 11.12 9.73
CA LEU A 52 10.73 10.76 8.73
C LEU A 52 9.28 10.96 9.23
N ALA A 53 9.10 11.63 10.37
CA ALA A 53 7.77 11.90 10.94
C ALA A 53 6.87 12.77 10.04
N GLY A 54 7.44 13.50 9.07
CA GLY A 54 6.68 14.24 8.06
C GLY A 54 5.88 13.34 7.10
N GLY A 55 6.12 12.02 7.09
CA GLY A 55 5.29 11.04 6.38
C GLY A 55 5.46 11.02 4.85
N GLU A 56 6.35 11.84 4.27
CA GLU A 56 6.56 11.89 2.82
C GLU A 56 7.03 10.52 2.28
N GLY A 57 6.21 9.93 1.41
CA GLY A 57 6.43 8.61 0.83
C GLY A 57 6.42 7.46 1.86
N ILE A 58 5.79 7.63 3.03
CA ILE A 58 5.60 6.57 4.03
C ILE A 58 4.11 6.25 4.12
N TYR A 59 3.77 4.97 3.93
CA TYR A 59 2.40 4.48 3.95
C TYR A 59 2.22 3.41 5.01
N LEU A 60 1.32 3.63 5.96
CA LEU A 60 0.86 2.58 6.86
C LEU A 60 -0.29 1.81 6.21
N ILE A 61 -0.12 0.51 6.06
CA ILE A 61 -1.15 -0.39 5.55
C ILE A 61 -1.61 -1.35 6.64
N SER A 62 -2.91 -1.60 6.74
CA SER A 62 -3.44 -2.52 7.76
C SER A 62 -4.81 -3.08 7.38
N PHE A 63 -5.06 -4.32 7.82
CA PHE A 63 -6.39 -4.90 7.83
C PHE A 63 -7.22 -4.47 9.05
N ASP A 64 -6.59 -3.98 10.12
CA ASP A 64 -7.28 -3.50 11.32
C ASP A 64 -7.53 -2.00 11.22
N SER A 65 -8.80 -1.61 11.11
CA SER A 65 -9.17 -0.19 11.11
C SER A 65 -8.77 0.52 12.41
N TRP A 66 -8.74 -0.14 13.56
CA TRP A 66 -8.32 0.53 14.79
C TRP A 66 -6.83 0.86 14.81
N SER A 67 -6.00 0.04 14.17
CA SER A 67 -4.58 0.35 13.91
C SER A 67 -4.44 1.69 13.19
N LEU A 68 -5.16 1.84 12.08
CA LEU A 68 -5.13 3.06 11.28
C LEU A 68 -5.69 4.26 12.04
N TRP A 69 -6.68 4.04 12.91
CA TRP A 69 -7.27 5.08 13.75
C TRP A 69 -6.26 5.56 14.79
N ARG A 70 -5.60 4.63 15.50
CA ARG A 70 -4.55 4.95 16.47
C ARG A 70 -3.39 5.66 15.79
N SER A 71 -2.93 5.15 14.66
CA SER A 71 -1.87 5.78 13.88
C SER A 71 -2.24 7.21 13.47
N ARG A 72 -3.49 7.45 13.00
CA ARG A 72 -3.98 8.82 12.73
C ARG A 72 -3.85 9.75 13.92
N ARG A 73 -4.14 9.24 15.11
CA ARG A 73 -4.12 10.01 16.37
C ARG A 73 -2.70 10.31 16.82
N ILE A 74 -1.75 9.41 16.55
CA ILE A 74 -0.34 9.58 16.89
C ILE A 74 0.34 10.52 15.89
N ASN A 75 0.24 10.22 14.58
CA ASN A 75 0.81 11.04 13.53
C ASN A 75 -0.10 11.05 12.29
N PRO A 76 -0.85 12.14 12.05
CA PRO A 76 -1.75 12.24 10.91
C PRO A 76 -1.05 12.45 9.57
N GLN A 77 0.25 12.79 9.55
CA GLN A 77 1.04 13.02 8.34
C GLN A 77 1.36 11.72 7.59
N VAL A 78 1.44 10.60 8.31
CA VAL A 78 1.61 9.29 7.69
C VAL A 78 0.32 8.90 6.96
N GLU A 79 0.42 8.75 5.65
CA GLU A 79 -0.68 8.31 4.81
C GLU A 79 -1.04 6.86 5.12
N ARG A 80 -2.33 6.54 5.00
CA ARG A 80 -2.89 5.28 5.49
C ARG A 80 -3.72 4.60 4.41
N ILE A 81 -3.52 3.29 4.25
CA ILE A 81 -4.23 2.44 3.30
C ILE A 81 -4.97 1.33 4.06
N GLN A 82 -6.29 1.30 3.92
CA GLN A 82 -7.12 0.26 4.52
C GLN A 82 -7.20 -0.97 3.61
N LEU A 83 -6.59 -2.08 4.04
CA LEU A 83 -6.68 -3.35 3.34
C LEU A 83 -8.05 -4.00 3.61
N ARG A 84 -8.67 -4.55 2.56
CA ARG A 84 -10.02 -5.15 2.60
C ARG A 84 -9.97 -6.67 2.67
N ARG A 85 -10.71 -7.29 3.58
CA ARG A 85 -10.83 -8.76 3.66
C ARG A 85 -11.96 -9.29 2.77
N LYS A 86 -11.78 -10.50 2.22
CA LYS A 86 -12.75 -11.18 1.34
C LYS A 86 -14.05 -11.55 2.06
N HIS A 87 -13.96 -11.99 3.32
CA HIS A 87 -15.08 -12.58 4.06
C HIS A 87 -15.47 -11.83 5.35
N HIS A 88 -14.81 -10.71 5.62
CA HIS A 88 -15.12 -9.87 6.77
C HIS A 88 -15.21 -8.42 6.30
N PRO A 89 -16.42 -7.90 5.99
CA PRO A 89 -16.62 -6.46 6.04
C PRO A 89 -15.97 -5.92 7.32
N PRO A 90 -15.34 -4.74 7.29
CA PRO A 90 -14.66 -4.20 8.48
C PRO A 90 -15.57 -4.38 9.67
N ALA A 91 -15.06 -5.06 10.70
CA ALA A 91 -15.86 -5.72 11.74
C ALA A 91 -16.83 -4.79 12.47
N ARG A 92 -16.73 -3.47 12.24
CA ARG A 92 -17.53 -2.43 12.88
C ARG A 92 -17.86 -1.32 11.87
N PRO A 93 -19.16 -1.09 11.56
CA PRO A 93 -19.62 -0.03 10.65
C PRO A 93 -19.17 1.40 11.04
N LEU A 94 -18.88 1.62 12.32
CA LEU A 94 -18.54 2.92 12.92
C LEU A 94 -17.37 3.67 12.26
N LEU A 95 -16.46 2.96 11.58
CA LEU A 95 -15.31 3.58 10.92
C LEU A 95 -15.48 3.74 9.41
N ARG A 96 -16.59 3.28 8.82
CA ARG A 96 -16.89 3.52 7.40
C ARG A 96 -17.17 5.01 7.17
N GLY A 97 -16.53 5.60 6.15
CA GLY A 97 -16.69 7.02 5.83
C GLY A 97 -16.00 7.98 6.79
N SER A 98 -15.27 7.49 7.80
CA SER A 98 -14.61 8.33 8.82
C SER A 98 -13.34 9.05 8.32
N GLY A 99 -12.96 8.89 7.05
CA GLY A 99 -11.71 9.44 6.51
C GLY A 99 -10.45 8.84 7.15
N ILE A 100 -10.57 7.68 7.81
CA ILE A 100 -9.47 7.00 8.49
C ILE A 100 -8.33 6.64 7.54
N ALA A 101 -8.65 6.31 6.30
CA ALA A 101 -7.71 6.06 5.23
C ALA A 101 -8.27 6.75 3.99
N ARG A 102 -7.42 7.48 3.27
CA ARG A 102 -7.79 8.07 1.97
C ARG A 102 -7.81 7.03 0.87
N HIS A 103 -6.96 6.02 1.05
CA HIS A 103 -6.75 4.92 0.11
C HIS A 103 -7.30 3.62 0.68
N ALA A 104 -7.66 2.73 -0.23
CA ALA A 104 -8.02 1.37 0.12
C ALA A 104 -7.22 0.38 -0.72
N GLY A 105 -7.05 -0.83 -0.18
CA GLY A 105 -6.37 -1.90 -0.86
C GLY A 105 -7.21 -3.17 -0.97
N TRP A 106 -6.99 -3.92 -2.05
CA TRP A 106 -7.66 -5.20 -2.32
C TRP A 106 -6.69 -6.26 -2.84
N SER A 107 -7.02 -7.53 -2.62
CA SER A 107 -6.33 -8.60 -3.33
C SER A 107 -6.71 -8.56 -4.81
N ILE A 108 -5.84 -9.06 -5.68
CA ILE A 108 -6.15 -9.17 -7.11
C ILE A 108 -7.44 -9.98 -7.36
N GLU A 109 -7.67 -11.06 -6.60
CA GLU A 109 -8.91 -11.84 -6.66
C GLU A 109 -10.15 -10.98 -6.37
N GLN A 110 -10.10 -10.18 -5.30
CA GLN A 110 -11.21 -9.31 -4.91
C GLN A 110 -11.45 -8.22 -5.94
N ALA A 111 -10.38 -7.61 -6.46
CA ALA A 111 -10.47 -6.60 -7.51
C ALA A 111 -11.13 -7.17 -8.78
N MET A 112 -10.69 -8.34 -9.25
CA MET A 112 -11.26 -9.03 -10.40
C MET A 112 -12.71 -9.47 -10.18
N ALA A 113 -13.05 -9.96 -8.99
CA ALA A 113 -14.42 -10.35 -8.66
C ALA A 113 -15.38 -9.15 -8.64
N SER A 114 -14.95 -8.03 -8.05
CA SER A 114 -15.78 -6.82 -7.92
C SER A 114 -16.03 -6.14 -9.27
N LEU A 115 -15.02 -6.14 -10.15
CA LEU A 115 -15.07 -5.47 -11.46
C LEU A 115 -15.75 -6.30 -12.56
N ARG A 116 -16.10 -7.57 -12.30
CA ARG A 116 -16.97 -8.36 -13.19
C ARG A 116 -18.45 -7.95 -13.08
N GLY A 117 -18.85 -7.22 -12.03
CA GLY A 117 -20.25 -6.83 -11.77
C GLY A 117 -20.58 -5.34 -11.95
N GLU A 118 -19.60 -4.43 -11.98
CA GLU A 118 -19.86 -2.97 -11.99
C GLU A 118 -19.16 -2.25 -13.16
N ARG A 119 -19.89 -1.38 -13.87
CA ARG A 119 -19.38 -0.43 -14.89
C ARG A 119 -18.56 0.72 -14.30
N ARG A 120 -18.50 0.84 -12.97
CA ARG A 120 -17.81 1.93 -12.28
C ARG A 120 -16.54 1.36 -11.68
N GLY A 121 -15.41 1.75 -12.25
CA GLY A 121 -14.09 1.29 -11.82
C GLY A 121 -13.92 1.46 -10.30
N VAL A 122 -13.56 0.37 -9.63
CA VAL A 122 -13.02 0.42 -8.28
C VAL A 122 -11.67 1.15 -8.41
N PRO A 123 -11.50 2.37 -7.88
CA PRO A 123 -10.19 2.98 -7.79
C PRO A 123 -9.53 2.30 -6.58
N ALA A 124 -9.02 1.10 -6.81
CA ALA A 124 -8.17 0.46 -5.85
C ALA A 124 -6.77 1.03 -6.01
N ASP A 125 -6.44 2.00 -5.16
CA ASP A 125 -5.12 2.63 -5.22
C ASP A 125 -4.03 1.58 -5.00
N TYR A 126 -4.22 0.61 -4.11
CA TYR A 126 -3.23 -0.43 -3.80
C TYR A 126 -3.78 -1.84 -4.04
N ILE A 127 -3.15 -2.63 -4.91
CA ILE A 127 -3.53 -4.03 -5.16
C ILE A 127 -2.39 -4.98 -4.78
N TRP A 128 -2.68 -6.07 -4.08
CA TRP A 128 -1.66 -7.03 -3.66
C TRP A 128 -1.81 -8.41 -4.29
N THR A 129 -0.68 -9.14 -4.32
CA THR A 129 -0.49 -10.48 -4.90
C THR A 129 -0.77 -10.48 -6.41
N VAL A 130 -0.26 -9.48 -7.12
CA VAL A 130 -0.33 -9.41 -8.59
C VAL A 130 0.93 -10.06 -9.16
N ASP A 131 0.86 -11.36 -9.36
CA ASP A 131 2.03 -12.17 -9.72
C ASP A 131 1.97 -12.67 -11.16
N GLN A 132 0.99 -12.23 -11.95
CA GLN A 132 0.80 -12.62 -13.34
C GLN A 132 0.75 -11.40 -14.26
N ALA A 133 1.37 -11.52 -15.43
CA ALA A 133 1.46 -10.45 -16.41
C ALA A 133 0.07 -9.98 -16.88
N GLU A 134 -0.87 -10.91 -17.06
CA GLU A 134 -2.24 -10.63 -17.47
C GLU A 134 -2.98 -9.80 -16.41
N GLN A 135 -2.80 -10.15 -15.14
CA GLN A 135 -3.41 -9.44 -14.01
C GLN A 135 -2.84 -8.03 -13.86
N LEU A 136 -1.52 -7.88 -14.01
CA LEU A 136 -0.84 -6.59 -13.94
C LEU A 136 -1.31 -5.67 -15.07
N ARG A 137 -1.33 -6.15 -16.32
CA ARG A 137 -1.85 -5.37 -17.46
C ARG A 137 -3.31 -4.99 -17.25
N TRP A 138 -4.12 -5.93 -16.78
CA TRP A 138 -5.54 -5.71 -16.54
C TRP A 138 -5.80 -4.63 -15.49
N ILE A 139 -5.03 -4.61 -14.40
CA ILE A 139 -5.21 -3.62 -13.33
C ILE A 139 -4.57 -2.27 -13.68
N ALA A 140 -3.44 -2.27 -14.41
CA ALA A 140 -2.78 -1.05 -14.87
C ALA A 140 -3.70 -0.22 -15.80
N GLN A 141 -4.38 -0.88 -16.74
CA GLN A 141 -5.38 -0.24 -17.61
C GLN A 141 -6.58 0.38 -16.87
N ARG A 142 -6.77 0.00 -15.60
CA ARG A 142 -7.87 0.47 -14.74
C ARG A 142 -7.41 1.50 -13.72
N GLY A 143 -6.16 1.96 -13.81
CA GLY A 143 -5.63 3.06 -13.01
C GLY A 143 -5.25 2.68 -11.58
N ALA A 144 -4.88 1.42 -11.31
CA ALA A 144 -4.25 1.10 -10.03
C ALA A 144 -2.97 1.93 -9.84
N ARG A 145 -2.83 2.55 -8.67
CA ARG A 145 -1.72 3.44 -8.36
C ARG A 145 -0.48 2.69 -7.89
N TRP A 146 -0.67 1.64 -7.10
CA TRP A 146 0.37 0.80 -6.52
C TRP A 146 -0.01 -0.67 -6.65
N VAL A 147 1.00 -1.49 -6.91
CA VAL A 147 0.89 -2.94 -7.00
C VAL A 147 1.96 -3.58 -6.12
N ALA A 148 1.55 -4.52 -5.28
CA ALA A 148 2.44 -5.42 -4.57
C ALA A 148 2.49 -6.77 -5.29
N THR A 149 3.69 -7.17 -5.66
CA THR A 149 4.02 -8.38 -6.42
C THR A 149 5.23 -9.07 -5.79
N ASN A 150 5.31 -10.39 -5.94
CA ASN A 150 6.50 -11.15 -5.60
C ASN A 150 7.60 -11.03 -6.66
N TYR A 151 7.29 -10.48 -7.84
CA TYR A 151 8.20 -10.43 -9.00
C TYR A 151 8.38 -9.00 -9.54
N PRO A 152 8.97 -8.07 -8.77
CA PRO A 152 9.04 -6.66 -9.16
C PRO A 152 9.85 -6.40 -10.45
N GLY A 153 10.90 -7.20 -10.70
CA GLY A 153 11.68 -7.11 -11.94
C GLY A 153 10.86 -7.50 -13.18
N GLU A 154 10.20 -8.65 -13.12
CA GLU A 154 9.34 -9.14 -14.21
C GLU A 154 8.14 -8.20 -14.43
N ALA A 155 7.54 -7.69 -13.35
CA ALA A 155 6.45 -6.74 -13.41
C ALA A 155 6.85 -5.46 -14.17
N ALA A 156 8.05 -4.93 -13.93
CA ALA A 156 8.57 -3.77 -14.65
C ALA A 156 8.73 -4.07 -16.16
N ASP A 157 9.24 -5.26 -16.50
CA ASP A 157 9.39 -5.69 -17.90
C ASP A 157 8.04 -5.85 -18.61
N TRP A 158 7.05 -6.45 -17.94
CA TRP A 158 5.70 -6.60 -18.48
C TRP A 158 5.04 -5.26 -18.76
N LEU A 159 5.22 -4.27 -17.89
CA LEU A 159 4.68 -2.92 -18.08
C LEU A 159 5.34 -2.20 -19.26
N ARG A 160 6.66 -2.29 -19.38
CA ARG A 160 7.41 -1.68 -20.49
C ARG A 160 7.01 -2.28 -21.84
N ASN A 161 6.98 -3.60 -21.94
CA ASN A 161 6.59 -4.30 -23.18
C ASN A 161 5.13 -4.01 -23.59
N SER A 162 4.25 -3.74 -22.63
CA SER A 162 2.86 -3.35 -22.90
C SER A 162 2.75 -1.94 -23.48
N ALA A 163 3.63 -1.02 -23.09
CA ALA A 163 3.68 0.33 -23.65
C ALA A 163 4.20 0.30 -25.10
N ASP A 164 5.24 -0.49 -25.36
CA ASP A 164 5.87 -0.60 -26.68
C ASP A 164 4.96 -1.33 -27.70
N GLY A 165 4.23 -2.37 -27.28
CA GLY A 165 3.30 -3.10 -28.13
C GLY A 165 2.03 -2.34 -28.52
N GLY A 166 1.68 -1.25 -27.80
CA GLY A 166 0.54 -0.38 -28.11
C GLY A 166 0.85 0.69 -29.17
N ALA A 167 2.13 0.99 -29.41
CA ALA A 167 2.56 1.99 -30.38
C ALA A 167 2.62 1.48 -31.83
N GLY A 168 2.43 0.17 -32.06
CA GLY A 168 2.53 -0.47 -33.38
C GLY A 168 1.21 -0.73 -34.11
N LEU A 169 0.07 -0.26 -33.59
CA LEU A 169 -1.28 -0.51 -34.16
C LEU A 169 -2.13 0.78 -34.31
N ALA A 170 -1.50 1.94 -34.46
CA ALA A 170 -2.18 3.20 -34.77
C ALA A 170 -1.95 3.60 -36.24
#